data_AF-A0A838KC74-F1
#
_entry.id   AF-A0A838KC74-F1
#
_cell.length_a   1.000
_cell.length_b   1.000
_cell.length_c   1.000
_cell.angle_alpha   90.00
_cell.angle_beta   90.00
_cell.angle_gamma   90.00
#
_symmetry.space_group_name_H-M   'P 1'
#
loop_
_entity.id
_entity.type
_entity.pdbx_description
1 polymer ?
#
loop_
_entity_poly.entity_id
_entity_poly.type
_entity_poly.pdbx_seq_one_letter_code
_entity_poly.pdbx_strand_id
1 'polypeptide(L)'
;MSQQATPQPTGSPVRYGSRYGSEPGAGSESRCLVCMTTLSSRRASYCSDACKQRAYRLRQVDLSATDAAMLVTELKRRADLLAHRLYECPACGERYLGERRCPDCNRFCRALGLGGACPHCDQPVLLADLLDQTADR
;
A
#
# COMPACT_ATOMS: atom_id res chain seq x y z
N MET A 1 -75.01 -45.15 21.65
CA MET A 1 -74.57 -45.86 20.42
C MET A 1 -74.60 -44.83 19.30
N SER A 2 -73.54 -44.42 18.62
CA SER A 2 -72.13 -44.80 18.62
C SER A 2 -71.36 -43.60 18.10
N GLN A 3 -70.25 -43.26 18.76
CA GLN A 3 -69.28 -42.28 18.29
C GLN A 3 -68.49 -42.93 17.14
N GLN A 4 -68.32 -42.25 16.00
CA GLN A 4 -67.39 -42.67 14.96
C GLN A 4 -66.21 -41.69 14.96
N ALA A 5 -65.03 -42.21 15.28
CA ALA A 5 -63.76 -41.51 15.24
C ALA A 5 -63.20 -41.52 13.81
N THR A 6 -62.88 -40.34 13.29
CA THR A 6 -62.19 -40.18 12.00
C THR A 6 -60.67 -40.26 12.22
N PRO A 7 -59.91 -41.07 11.45
CA PRO A 7 -58.47 -41.15 11.60
C PRO A 7 -57.77 -39.90 11.03
N GLN A 8 -56.81 -39.36 11.78
CA GLN A 8 -55.94 -38.25 11.39
C GLN A 8 -54.82 -38.73 10.44
N PRO A 9 -54.56 -38.07 9.30
CA PRO A 9 -53.44 -38.42 8.43
C PRO A 9 -52.12 -37.89 9.02
N THR A 10 -51.28 -38.80 9.53
CA THR A 10 -49.88 -38.51 9.91
C THR A 10 -49.00 -38.56 8.67
N GLY A 11 -48.73 -37.40 8.07
CA GLY A 11 -47.74 -37.29 7.00
C GLY A 11 -47.33 -35.84 6.78
N SER A 12 -46.17 -35.45 7.32
CA SER A 12 -45.55 -34.19 6.91
C SER A 12 -45.28 -34.23 5.39
N PRO A 13 -45.59 -33.16 4.64
CA PRO A 13 -45.40 -33.18 3.20
C PRO A 13 -43.90 -33.27 2.89
N VAL A 14 -43.54 -34.25 2.06
CA VAL A 14 -42.19 -34.44 1.53
C VAL A 14 -41.82 -33.18 0.75
N ARG A 15 -40.90 -32.36 1.28
CA ARG A 15 -40.33 -31.23 0.54
C ARG A 15 -39.40 -31.78 -0.53
N TYR A 16 -39.78 -31.65 -1.80
CA TYR A 16 -38.88 -31.92 -2.92
C TYR A 16 -37.73 -30.91 -2.90
N GLY A 17 -36.50 -31.41 -2.82
CA GLY A 17 -35.29 -30.57 -2.84
C GLY A 17 -35.16 -29.80 -4.15
N SER A 18 -34.60 -28.59 -4.08
CA SER A 18 -34.26 -27.79 -5.27
C SER A 18 -33.44 -28.62 -6.26
N ARG A 19 -33.85 -28.62 -7.55
CA ARG A 19 -33.14 -29.28 -8.65
C ARG A 19 -31.75 -28.67 -8.91
N TYR A 20 -31.51 -27.45 -8.43
CA TYR A 20 -30.19 -26.84 -8.37
C TYR A 20 -29.61 -27.13 -6.99
N GLY A 21 -28.73 -28.14 -6.92
CA GLY A 21 -27.94 -28.44 -5.73
C GLY A 21 -26.96 -27.31 -5.48
N SER A 22 -27.35 -26.31 -4.70
CA SER A 22 -26.39 -25.51 -3.99
C SER A 22 -25.93 -26.36 -2.81
N GLU A 23 -24.75 -26.98 -2.92
CA GLU A 23 -24.08 -27.45 -1.72
C GLU A 23 -23.99 -26.25 -0.77
N PRO A 24 -24.41 -26.37 0.51
CA PRO A 24 -24.19 -25.31 1.48
C PRO A 24 -22.69 -25.22 1.70
N GLY A 25 -22.02 -24.41 0.87
CA GLY A 25 -20.62 -24.09 1.02
C GLY A 25 -20.40 -23.62 2.46
N ALA A 26 -19.50 -24.33 3.15
CA ALA A 26 -19.02 -24.01 4.48
C ALA A 26 -18.93 -22.49 4.62
N GLY A 27 -19.61 -21.95 5.63
CA GLY A 27 -19.94 -20.54 5.68
C GLY A 27 -18.74 -19.64 5.56
N SER A 28 -18.51 -19.10 4.36
CA SER A 28 -17.56 -18.03 4.17
C SER A 28 -18.06 -16.81 4.93
N GLU A 29 -17.39 -16.49 6.02
CA GLU A 29 -17.60 -15.25 6.74
C GLU A 29 -17.41 -14.10 5.74
N SER A 30 -18.48 -13.38 5.44
CA SER A 30 -18.39 -12.21 4.58
C SER A 30 -17.62 -11.12 5.31
N ARG A 31 -16.63 -10.51 4.65
CA ARG A 31 -15.78 -9.47 5.24
C ARG A 31 -16.04 -8.12 4.58
N CYS A 32 -15.87 -7.05 5.35
CA CYS A 32 -15.98 -5.69 4.84
C CYS A 32 -14.90 -5.42 3.77
N LEU A 33 -15.30 -4.86 2.63
CA LEU A 33 -14.38 -4.53 1.52
C LEU A 33 -13.35 -3.43 1.84
N VAL A 34 -13.41 -2.81 3.03
CA VAL A 34 -12.54 -1.68 3.41
C VAL A 34 -11.62 -2.04 4.58
N CYS A 35 -12.17 -2.59 5.67
CA CYS A 35 -11.42 -2.89 6.90
C CYS A 35 -11.31 -4.39 7.18
N MET A 36 -11.86 -5.25 6.33
CA MET A 36 -11.84 -6.72 6.44
C MET A 36 -12.50 -7.30 7.70
N THR A 37 -13.20 -6.49 8.51
CA THR A 37 -13.99 -6.98 9.65
C THR A 37 -15.10 -7.92 9.18
N THR A 38 -15.41 -8.95 9.97
CA THR A 38 -16.52 -9.87 9.72
C THR A 38 -17.85 -9.13 9.72
N LEU A 39 -18.71 -9.50 8.78
CA LEU A 39 -20.02 -8.89 8.60
C LEU A 39 -21.09 -9.73 9.28
N SER A 40 -22.05 -9.06 9.90
CA SER A 40 -23.20 -9.69 10.55
C SER A 40 -24.14 -10.38 9.57
N SER A 41 -24.05 -10.06 8.28
CA SER A 41 -24.88 -10.63 7.21
C SER A 41 -24.05 -10.94 5.98
N ARG A 42 -24.32 -12.09 5.36
CA ARG A 42 -23.69 -12.47 4.08
C ARG A 42 -24.09 -11.58 2.91
N ARG A 43 -25.16 -10.78 3.06
CA ARG A 43 -25.61 -9.80 2.06
C ARG A 43 -24.97 -8.42 2.23
N ALA A 44 -24.37 -8.15 3.39
CA ALA A 44 -23.70 -6.88 3.62
C ALA A 44 -22.34 -6.86 2.90
N SER A 45 -21.91 -5.68 2.45
CA SER A 45 -20.56 -5.48 1.89
C SER A 45 -19.69 -4.56 2.77
N TYR A 46 -20.32 -3.83 3.71
CA TYR A 46 -19.65 -2.87 4.60
C TYR A 46 -20.12 -3.07 6.04
N CYS A 47 -19.21 -2.90 7.00
CA CYS A 47 -19.53 -3.01 8.42
C CYS A 47 -20.21 -1.75 8.99
N SER A 48 -20.06 -0.60 8.32
CA SER A 48 -20.57 0.69 8.77
C SER A 48 -20.73 1.68 7.60
N ASP A 49 -21.49 2.76 7.83
CA ASP A 49 -21.62 3.87 6.87
C ASP A 49 -20.29 4.59 6.62
N ALA A 50 -19.42 4.67 7.63
CA ALA A 50 -18.06 5.20 7.45
C ALA A 50 -17.26 4.38 6.42
N CYS A 51 -17.34 3.05 6.48
CA CYS A 51 -16.71 2.18 5.48
C CYS A 51 -17.42 2.28 4.12
N LYS A 52 -18.74 2.42 4.08
CA LYS A 52 -19.49 2.64 2.84
C LYS A 52 -19.07 3.93 2.13
N GLN A 53 -18.96 5.04 2.87
CA GLN A 53 -18.50 6.33 2.35
C GLN A 53 -17.02 6.29 1.94
N ARG A 54 -16.16 5.60 2.71
CA ARG A 54 -14.76 5.39 2.33
C ARG A 54 -14.64 4.60 1.02
N ALA A 55 -15.42 3.53 0.87
CA ALA A 55 -15.48 2.77 -0.37
C ALA A 55 -16.00 3.61 -1.54
N TYR A 56 -17.01 4.47 -1.32
CA TYR A 56 -17.47 5.41 -2.33
C TYR A 56 -16.34 6.36 -2.77
N ARG A 57 -15.64 6.99 -1.82
CA ARG A 57 -14.51 7.87 -2.13
C ARG A 57 -13.42 7.15 -2.92
N LEU A 58 -13.05 5.93 -2.51
CA LEU A 58 -12.05 5.12 -3.22
C LEU A 58 -12.46 4.78 -4.65
N ARG A 59 -13.75 4.52 -4.90
CA ARG A 59 -14.28 4.31 -6.26
C ARG A 59 -14.27 5.57 -7.14
N GLN A 60 -14.34 6.75 -6.52
CA GLN A 60 -14.26 8.03 -7.22
C GLN A 60 -12.81 8.47 -7.48
N VAL A 61 -11.81 7.81 -6.88
CA VAL A 61 -10.41 8.06 -7.22
C VAL A 61 -10.15 7.47 -8.60
N ASP A 62 -9.99 8.34 -9.59
CA ASP A 62 -9.56 7.94 -10.92
C ASP A 62 -8.05 7.65 -10.92
N LEU A 63 -7.72 6.39 -10.64
CA LEU A 63 -6.34 5.88 -10.75
C LEU A 63 -5.92 5.70 -12.22
N SER A 64 -6.86 5.65 -13.17
CA SER A 64 -6.56 5.49 -14.59
C SER A 64 -6.03 6.78 -15.22
N ALA A 65 -6.36 7.93 -14.64
CA ALA A 65 -5.72 9.21 -14.95
C ALA A 65 -4.24 9.28 -14.51
N THR A 66 -3.79 8.35 -13.65
CA THR A 66 -2.38 8.27 -13.25
C THR A 66 -1.62 7.40 -14.24
N ASP A 67 -0.79 8.02 -15.08
CA ASP A 67 0.15 7.27 -15.92
C ASP A 67 1.22 6.62 -15.03
N ALA A 68 1.11 5.30 -14.86
CA ALA A 68 2.03 4.51 -14.05
C ALA A 68 3.47 4.58 -14.58
N ALA A 69 3.67 4.67 -15.90
CA ALA A 69 5.00 4.75 -16.50
C ALA A 69 5.66 6.10 -16.18
N MET A 70 4.90 7.19 -16.27
CA MET A 70 5.34 8.52 -15.83
C MET A 70 5.71 8.52 -14.35
N LEU A 71 4.89 7.91 -13.48
CA LEU A 71 5.16 7.85 -12.05
C LEU A 71 6.44 7.07 -11.74
N VAL A 72 6.63 5.90 -12.36
CA VAL A 72 7.85 5.09 -12.20
C VAL A 72 9.08 5.89 -12.64
N THR A 73 8.99 6.60 -13.76
CA THR A 73 10.08 7.43 -14.28
C THR A 73 10.47 8.54 -13.31
N GLU A 74 9.47 9.26 -12.76
CA GLU A 74 9.72 10.32 -11.78
C GLU A 74 10.30 9.78 -10.47
N LEU A 75 9.83 8.63 -9.99
CA LEU A 75 10.36 8.01 -8.78
C LEU A 75 11.82 7.55 -8.95
N LYS A 76 12.18 6.99 -10.11
CA LYS A 76 13.57 6.65 -10.45
C LYS A 76 14.45 7.90 -10.46
N ARG A 77 14.02 8.95 -11.17
CA ARG A 77 14.73 10.23 -11.20
C ARG A 77 14.98 10.80 -9.80
N ARG A 78 13.99 10.72 -8.91
CA ARG A 78 14.15 11.15 -7.50
C ARG A 78 15.13 10.27 -6.73
N ALA A 79 15.08 8.96 -6.91
CA ALA A 79 16.01 8.03 -6.28
C ALA A 79 17.45 8.32 -6.74
N ASP A 80 17.67 8.54 -8.04
CA ASP A 80 18.98 8.87 -8.61
C ASP A 80 19.52 10.20 -8.03
N LEU A 81 18.68 11.23 -7.96
CA LEU A 81 19.07 12.51 -7.34
C LEU A 81 19.42 12.39 -5.85
N LEU A 82 18.78 11.48 -5.12
CA LEU A 82 19.11 11.20 -3.73
C LEU A 82 20.42 10.42 -3.61
N ALA A 83 20.64 9.43 -4.47
CA ALA A 83 21.89 8.66 -4.53
C ALA A 83 23.09 9.57 -4.85
N HIS A 84 22.91 10.59 -5.68
CA HIS A 84 23.95 11.56 -6.03
C HIS A 84 23.98 12.81 -5.13
N ARG A 85 23.33 12.79 -3.97
CA ARG A 85 23.37 13.92 -3.04
C ARG A 85 24.45 13.71 -1.98
N LEU A 86 25.33 14.68 -1.82
CA LEU A 86 26.31 14.72 -0.75
C LEU A 86 25.75 15.36 0.51
N TYR A 87 26.07 14.73 1.64
CA TYR A 87 25.72 15.17 2.98
C TYR A 87 26.97 15.31 3.83
N GLU A 88 26.95 16.21 4.80
CA GLU A 88 28.06 16.42 5.74
C GLU A 88 27.59 16.26 7.19
N CYS A 89 28.35 15.52 7.98
CA CYS A 89 28.10 15.37 9.40
C CYS A 89 28.49 16.66 10.15
N PRO A 90 27.60 17.29 10.93
CA PRO A 90 27.93 18.50 11.67
C PRO A 90 28.90 18.26 12.84
N ALA A 91 29.12 17.00 13.24
CA ALA A 91 29.98 16.65 14.37
C ALA A 91 31.42 16.32 13.96
N CYS A 92 31.61 15.49 12.93
CA CYS A 92 32.93 15.07 12.46
C CYS A 92 33.37 15.73 11.15
N GLY A 93 32.49 16.44 10.45
CA GLY A 93 32.79 17.07 9.14
C GLY A 93 32.89 16.09 7.97
N GLU A 94 32.76 14.78 8.22
CA GLU A 94 32.85 13.77 7.18
C GLU A 94 31.70 13.88 6.17
N ARG A 95 32.00 13.60 4.90
CA ARG A 95 31.07 13.72 3.78
C ARG A 95 30.63 12.34 3.32
N TYR A 96 29.33 12.21 3.03
CA TYR A 96 28.73 10.94 2.63
C TYR A 96 27.83 11.13 1.40
N LEU A 97 27.84 10.14 0.50
CA LEU A 97 27.04 10.11 -0.72
C LEU A 97 25.76 9.29 -0.47
N GLY A 98 24.59 9.92 -0.63
CA GLY A 98 23.29 9.29 -0.41
C GLY A 98 22.94 9.02 1.06
N GLU A 99 23.91 9.03 1.97
CA GLU A 99 23.72 8.69 3.38
C GLU A 99 23.35 9.92 4.22
N ARG A 100 22.14 9.93 4.76
CA ARG A 100 21.60 11.09 5.53
C ARG A 100 22.02 11.09 7.00
N ARG A 101 22.66 10.01 7.46
CA ARG A 101 23.03 9.82 8.85
C ARG A 101 24.45 9.30 8.94
N CYS A 102 25.27 10.00 9.72
CA CYS A 102 26.64 9.57 9.93
C CYS A 102 26.65 8.18 10.62
N PRO A 103 27.37 7.18 10.08
CA PRO A 103 27.46 5.85 10.69
C PRO A 103 28.16 5.89 12.06
N ASP A 104 29.13 6.79 12.23
CA ASP A 104 29.93 6.87 13.45
C ASP A 104 29.27 7.75 14.53
N CYS A 105 28.92 8.98 14.17
CA CYS A 105 28.33 9.95 15.09
C CYS A 105 26.83 9.78 15.25
N ASN A 106 26.16 9.04 14.36
CA ASN A 106 24.73 8.74 14.43
C ASN A 106 23.84 10.01 14.37
N ARG A 107 24.42 11.16 13.95
CA ARG A 107 23.73 12.44 13.74
C ARG A 107 23.17 12.55 12.33
N PHE A 108 22.08 13.29 12.18
CA PHE A 108 21.58 13.68 10.86
C PHE A 108 22.56 14.66 10.21
N CYS A 109 22.96 14.34 8.99
CA CYS A 109 23.86 15.15 8.19
C CYS A 109 23.11 16.28 7.48
N ARG A 110 23.79 17.40 7.21
CA ARG A 110 23.25 18.49 6.37
C ARG A 110 23.47 18.19 4.89
N ALA A 111 22.51 18.53 4.04
CA ALA A 111 22.68 18.37 2.59
C ALA A 111 23.60 19.47 2.04
N LEU A 112 24.63 19.09 1.30
CA LEU A 112 25.54 20.04 0.64
C LEU A 112 25.10 20.32 -0.80
N GLY A 113 24.78 19.29 -1.57
CA GLY A 113 24.46 19.44 -2.99
C GLY A 113 24.57 18.14 -3.76
N LEU A 114 24.56 18.23 -5.09
CA LEU A 114 24.84 17.08 -5.96
C LEU A 114 26.36 16.83 -6.02
N GLY A 115 26.73 15.56 -6.15
CA GLY A 115 28.10 15.12 -6.23
C GLY A 115 28.22 13.64 -6.54
N GLY A 116 29.45 13.14 -6.46
CA GLY A 116 29.77 11.73 -6.71
C GLY A 116 31.06 11.32 -6.03
N ALA A 117 31.36 10.03 -6.07
CA ALA A 117 32.66 9.52 -5.65
C ALA A 117 33.68 9.72 -6.79
N CYS A 118 34.88 10.17 -6.45
CA CYS A 118 35.98 10.23 -7.39
C CYS A 118 36.36 8.81 -7.85
N PRO A 119 36.47 8.51 -9.15
CA PRO A 119 36.75 7.16 -9.64
C PRO A 119 38.18 6.66 -9.30
N HIS A 120 39.05 7.52 -8.77
CA HIS A 120 40.43 7.17 -8.42
C HIS A 120 40.62 6.90 -6.92
N CYS A 121 39.93 7.64 -6.05
CA CYS A 121 40.14 7.58 -4.60
C CYS A 121 38.87 7.39 -3.79
N ASP A 122 37.72 7.24 -4.45
CA ASP A 122 36.38 7.10 -3.86
C ASP A 122 35.95 8.26 -2.94
N GLN A 123 36.73 9.34 -2.89
CA GLN A 123 36.40 10.50 -2.07
C GLN A 123 35.18 11.23 -2.63
N PRO A 124 34.29 11.72 -1.75
CA PRO A 124 33.11 12.47 -2.15
C PRO A 124 33.47 13.86 -2.68
N VAL A 125 33.08 14.14 -3.92
CA VAL A 125 33.32 15.42 -4.62
C VAL A 125 31.99 16.09 -4.95
N LEU A 126 31.86 17.37 -4.60
CA LEU A 126 30.70 18.18 -4.98
C LEU A 126 30.81 18.63 -6.43
N LEU A 127 29.67 18.65 -7.12
CA LEU A 127 29.61 19.18 -8.48
C LEU A 127 29.97 20.68 -8.53
N ALA A 128 29.56 21.45 -7.53
CA ALA A 128 29.90 22.87 -7.43
C ALA A 128 31.43 23.10 -7.40
N ASP A 129 32.14 22.31 -6.57
CA ASP A 129 33.61 22.38 -6.46
C ASP A 129 34.30 22.17 -7.83
N LEU A 130 33.75 21.31 -8.69
CA LEU A 130 34.29 21.04 -10.02
C LEU A 130 33.95 22.14 -11.04
N LEU A 131 32.72 22.67 -11.00
CA LEU A 131 32.28 23.71 -11.93
C LEU A 131 33.02 25.03 -11.68
N ASP A 132 33.23 25.37 -10.40
CA ASP A 132 33.97 26.58 -10.03
C ASP A 132 35.45 26.51 -10.49
N GLN A 133 36.06 25.32 -10.49
CA GLN A 133 37.43 25.12 -10.99
C GLN A 133 37.57 25.27 -12.51
N THR A 134 36.48 25.08 -13.27
CA THR A 134 36.51 25.20 -14.74
C THR A 134 36.29 26.63 -15.25
N ALA A 135 35.85 27.55 -14.40
CA ALA A 135 35.63 28.95 -14.78
C ALA A 135 36.92 29.78 -14.88
N ASP A 136 37.98 29.35 -14.19
CA ASP A 136 39.28 30.05 -14.13
C ASP A 136 40.34 29.51 -15.12
N ARG A 137 39.92 28.78 -16.16
CA ARG A 137 40.82 28.18 -17.15
C ARG A 137 40.47 28.60 -18.58
#